data_AF-A0A1I4F2H4-F1
#
_entry.id   AF-A0A1I4F2H4-F1
#
_cell.length_a   1.000
_cell.length_b   1.000
_cell.length_c   1.000
_cell.angle_alpha   90.00
_cell.angle_beta   90.00
_cell.angle_gamma   90.00
#
_symmetry.space_group_name_H-M   'P 1'
#
loop_
_entity.id
_entity.type
_entity.pdbx_description
1 polymer ?
#
loop_
_entity_poly.entity_id
_entity_poly.type
_entity_poly.pdbx_seq_one_letter_code
_entity_poly.pdbx_strand_id
1 'polypeptide(L)'
;MSVLMRSILQQIGFAEDWTTITEQAPGFRFNAGNLCIQAAQVTNEYLCPVFLITGMEDQRPRALGSIQLSIPIAVESFEQGVAWIAYAVSARFQPTKPIAWLEQGRLWKHHLPWEQKQAAFRARPHCSVSRDWFRMPAKTLVALSLSAPEQAAAVFTFDGNILTILAGDARLPMPATGTAWARDYAVRLAIFKDFPKRLMRASLDIGVWEGKLNVDRARFDLFESAEPQP
;
A
#
# COMPACT_ATOMS: atom_id res chain seq x y z
N MET A 1 12.04 -15.50 -4.40
CA MET A 1 13.47 -15.19 -4.54
C MET A 1 13.55 -13.78 -5.11
N SER A 2 14.39 -12.91 -4.55
CA SER A 2 14.58 -11.56 -5.10
C SER A 2 15.51 -11.57 -6.31
N VAL A 3 15.29 -10.66 -7.25
CA VAL A 3 16.08 -10.48 -8.48
C VAL A 3 16.91 -9.20 -8.35
N LEU A 4 18.20 -9.26 -8.68
CA LEU A 4 19.09 -8.10 -8.63
C LEU A 4 18.80 -7.15 -9.80
N MET A 5 18.61 -5.87 -9.50
CA MET A 5 18.34 -4.82 -10.51
C MET A 5 19.45 -4.75 -11.57
N ARG A 6 20.71 -5.01 -11.20
CA ARG A 6 21.84 -5.10 -12.11
C ARG A 6 21.60 -6.08 -13.27
N SER A 7 21.06 -7.26 -12.96
CA SER A 7 20.75 -8.28 -13.97
C SER A 7 19.60 -7.86 -14.90
N ILE A 8 18.63 -7.12 -14.36
CA ILE A 8 17.49 -6.59 -15.12
C ILE A 8 17.97 -5.53 -16.11
N LEU A 9 18.81 -4.59 -15.66
CA LEU A 9 19.40 -3.55 -16.52
C LEU A 9 20.16 -4.15 -17.71
N GLN A 10 20.98 -5.18 -17.48
CA GLN A 10 21.68 -5.89 -18.54
C GLN A 10 20.72 -6.57 -19.52
N GLN A 11 19.67 -7.24 -19.02
CA GLN A 11 18.69 -7.94 -19.86
C GLN A 11 17.86 -6.99 -20.74
N ILE A 12 17.53 -5.79 -20.26
CA ILE A 12 16.77 -4.80 -21.03
C ILE A 12 17.64 -3.92 -21.92
N GLY A 13 18.95 -4.21 -22.01
CA GLY A 13 19.86 -3.61 -22.98
C GLY A 13 20.60 -2.36 -22.51
N PHE A 14 20.74 -2.12 -21.21
CA PHE A 14 21.65 -1.10 -20.72
C PHE A 14 23.10 -1.56 -20.91
N ALA A 15 23.94 -0.68 -21.45
CA ALA A 15 25.37 -0.92 -21.57
C ALA A 15 26.08 -0.56 -20.26
N GLU A 16 27.14 -1.30 -19.94
CA GLU A 16 28.00 -0.97 -18.79
C GLU A 16 28.76 0.33 -19.05
N ASP A 17 28.78 1.19 -18.03
CA ASP A 17 29.50 2.45 -18.02
C ASP A 17 30.49 2.47 -16.86
N TRP A 18 31.78 2.36 -17.20
CA TRP A 18 32.90 2.38 -16.25
C TRP A 18 33.39 3.80 -15.93
N THR A 19 32.87 4.81 -16.63
CA THR A 19 33.25 6.22 -16.43
C THR A 19 32.39 6.90 -15.36
N THR A 20 31.20 6.38 -15.11
CA THR A 20 30.31 6.89 -14.07
C THR A 20 30.89 6.57 -12.69
N ILE A 21 31.00 7.58 -11.83
CA ILE A 21 31.41 7.40 -10.43
C ILE A 21 30.26 6.70 -9.69
N THR A 22 30.50 5.47 -9.26
CA THR A 22 29.54 4.64 -8.52
C THR A 22 30.21 4.00 -7.32
N GLU A 23 29.43 3.66 -6.30
CA GLU A 23 29.96 2.89 -5.16
C GLU A 23 30.34 1.47 -5.55
N GLN A 24 29.62 0.88 -6.51
CA GLN A 24 29.91 -0.43 -7.09
C GLN A 24 29.85 -0.36 -8.62
N ALA A 25 31.03 -0.35 -9.23
CA ALA A 25 31.18 -0.39 -10.67
C ALA A 25 30.70 -1.74 -11.26
N PRO A 26 30.26 -1.77 -12.54
CA PRO A 26 30.03 -0.61 -13.40
C PRO A 26 28.71 0.12 -13.09
N GLY A 27 28.61 1.37 -13.54
CA GLY A 27 27.31 2.00 -13.78
C GLY A 27 26.68 1.44 -15.05
N PHE A 28 25.48 1.92 -15.39
CA PHE A 28 24.77 1.51 -16.59
C PHE A 28 24.22 2.70 -17.35
N ARG A 29 24.20 2.61 -18.67
CA ARG A 29 23.65 3.64 -19.54
C ARG A 29 22.79 3.04 -20.64
N PHE A 30 21.67 3.68 -20.91
CA PHE A 30 20.79 3.38 -22.02
C PHE A 30 20.54 4.64 -22.84
N ASN A 31 20.67 4.55 -24.15
CA ASN A 31 20.41 5.65 -25.06
C ASN A 31 19.62 5.16 -26.26
N ALA A 32 18.40 5.68 -26.41
CA ALA A 32 17.48 5.37 -27.51
C ALA A 32 17.02 6.64 -28.25
N GLY A 33 17.96 7.53 -28.58
CA GLY A 33 17.67 8.74 -29.33
C GLY A 33 17.13 9.84 -28.42
N ASN A 34 15.82 9.94 -28.29
CA ASN A 34 15.16 10.96 -27.45
C ASN A 34 15.01 10.55 -25.97
N LEU A 35 15.65 9.45 -25.57
CA LEU A 35 15.73 8.98 -24.19
C LEU A 35 17.18 8.62 -23.85
N CYS A 36 17.74 9.26 -22.83
CA CYS A 36 19.04 8.89 -22.26
C CYS A 36 18.88 8.68 -20.77
N ILE A 37 19.16 7.46 -20.30
CA ILE A 37 19.06 7.07 -18.90
C ILE A 37 20.42 6.55 -18.44
N GLN A 38 20.79 6.90 -17.22
CA GLN A 38 21.91 6.35 -16.50
C GLN A 38 21.40 5.70 -15.21
N ALA A 39 22.04 4.61 -14.79
CA ALA A 39 21.77 3.95 -13.53
C ALA A 39 23.10 3.75 -12.79
N ALA A 40 23.16 4.25 -11.56
CA ALA A 40 24.34 4.15 -10.72
C ALA A 40 23.93 3.57 -9.37
N GLN A 41 24.71 2.63 -8.85
CA GLN A 41 24.54 2.17 -7.48
C GLN A 41 25.18 3.18 -6.53
N VAL A 42 24.36 3.74 -5.65
CA VAL A 42 24.72 4.79 -4.69
C VAL A 42 24.01 4.59 -3.36
N THR A 43 24.49 5.24 -2.31
CA THR A 43 23.79 5.35 -1.03
C THR A 43 22.85 6.55 -1.05
N ASN A 44 21.59 6.34 -0.67
CA ASN A 44 20.59 7.40 -0.63
C ASN A 44 20.67 8.25 0.67
N GLU A 45 19.77 9.23 0.81
CA GLU A 45 19.67 10.10 2.00
C GLU A 45 19.37 9.35 3.31
N TYR A 46 18.89 8.11 3.22
CA TYR A 46 18.60 7.22 4.36
C TYR A 46 19.74 6.22 4.62
N LEU A 47 20.93 6.45 4.07
CA LEU A 47 22.10 5.57 4.20
C LEU A 47 21.84 4.13 3.72
N CYS A 48 20.92 3.97 2.77
CA CYS A 48 20.54 2.69 2.20
C CYS A 48 21.05 2.60 0.76
N PRO A 49 21.62 1.45 0.35
CA PRO A 49 22.14 1.30 -0.99
C PRO A 49 21.00 1.11 -2.00
N VAL A 50 21.02 1.89 -3.09
CA VAL A 50 19.97 1.94 -4.13
C VAL A 50 20.58 2.04 -5.52
N PHE A 51 19.81 1.75 -6.56
CA PHE A 51 20.09 2.22 -7.91
C PHE A 51 19.42 3.58 -8.10
N LEU A 52 20.24 4.61 -8.25
CA LEU A 52 19.76 5.92 -8.70
C LEU A 52 19.67 5.90 -10.23
N ILE A 53 18.45 6.04 -10.72
CA ILE A 53 18.16 6.24 -12.14
C ILE A 53 18.08 7.74 -12.38
N THR A 54 18.94 8.24 -13.27
CA THR A 54 18.89 9.62 -13.75
C THR A 54 18.79 9.64 -15.26
N GLY A 55 18.31 10.73 -15.82
CA GLY A 55 18.25 10.82 -17.27
C GLY A 55 17.53 12.04 -17.78
N MET A 56 17.46 12.10 -19.10
CA MET A 56 16.74 13.13 -19.83
C MET A 56 15.84 12.44 -20.87
N GLU A 57 14.62 12.93 -20.97
CA GLU A 57 13.67 12.58 -22.01
C GLU A 57 13.29 13.83 -22.79
N ASP A 58 13.36 13.75 -24.11
CA ASP A 58 12.86 14.81 -24.99
C ASP A 58 11.41 14.47 -25.36
N GLN A 59 10.48 15.21 -24.76
CA GLN A 59 9.05 14.99 -24.92
C GLN A 59 8.49 15.68 -26.17
N ARG A 60 9.08 16.80 -26.61
CA ARG A 60 8.65 17.68 -27.72
C ARG A 60 9.81 18.59 -28.13
N PRO A 61 9.79 19.24 -29.32
CA PRO A 61 10.87 20.12 -29.81
C PRO A 61 11.34 21.27 -28.89
N ARG A 62 10.68 21.50 -27.74
CA ARG A 62 11.04 22.50 -26.71
C ARG A 62 10.73 22.04 -25.27
N ALA A 63 10.60 20.74 -25.01
CA ALA A 63 10.27 20.22 -23.67
C ALA A 63 11.22 19.08 -23.28
N LEU A 64 12.16 19.40 -22.39
CA LEU A 64 13.05 18.42 -21.76
C LEU A 64 12.47 18.03 -20.41
N GLY A 65 12.28 16.73 -20.19
CA GLY A 65 11.99 16.15 -18.90
C GLY A 65 13.25 15.59 -18.26
N SER A 66 13.43 15.83 -16.97
CA SER A 66 14.47 15.18 -16.17
C SER A 66 13.90 13.93 -15.50
N ILE A 67 14.63 12.83 -15.58
CA ILE A 67 14.32 11.58 -14.89
C ILE A 67 15.21 11.52 -13.65
N GLN A 68 14.60 11.29 -12.49
CA GLN A 68 15.31 11.01 -11.24
C GLN A 68 14.46 10.11 -10.35
N LEU A 69 14.93 8.88 -10.11
CA LEU A 69 14.23 7.93 -9.25
C LEU A 69 15.23 6.99 -8.57
N SER A 70 15.05 6.76 -7.28
CA SER A 70 15.80 5.75 -6.53
C SER A 70 15.03 4.44 -6.51
N ILE A 71 15.68 3.35 -6.92
CA ILE A 71 15.10 2.01 -6.99
C ILE A 71 15.88 1.07 -6.06
N PRO A 72 15.22 0.13 -5.35
CA PRO A 72 15.91 -0.89 -4.57
C PRO A 72 16.91 -1.72 -5.40
N ILE A 73 18.00 -2.17 -4.77
CA ILE A 73 19.02 -3.04 -5.42
C ILE A 73 18.44 -4.39 -5.83
N ALA A 74 17.47 -4.88 -5.08
CA ALA A 74 16.79 -6.13 -5.36
C ALA A 74 15.28 -5.90 -5.37
N VAL A 75 14.60 -6.53 -6.34
CA VAL A 75 13.16 -6.48 -6.53
C VAL A 75 12.58 -7.89 -6.47
N GLU A 76 11.27 -8.04 -6.36
CA GLU A 76 10.61 -9.34 -6.20
C GLU A 76 10.58 -10.14 -7.51
N SER A 77 10.53 -9.46 -8.66
CA SER A 77 10.49 -10.09 -9.97
C SER A 77 11.12 -9.20 -11.05
N PHE A 78 11.37 -9.79 -12.23
CA PHE A 78 11.85 -9.07 -13.41
C PHE A 78 10.86 -7.98 -13.83
N GLU A 79 9.57 -8.32 -13.92
CA GLU A 79 8.49 -7.44 -14.33
C GLU A 79 8.39 -6.22 -13.41
N GLN A 80 8.54 -6.43 -12.10
CA GLN A 80 8.58 -5.33 -11.13
C GLN A 80 9.75 -4.39 -11.40
N GLY A 81 10.95 -4.90 -11.64
CA GLY A 81 12.12 -4.07 -11.95
C GLY A 81 11.96 -3.25 -13.23
N VAL A 82 11.43 -3.86 -14.29
CA VAL A 82 11.14 -3.15 -15.55
C VAL A 82 10.04 -2.10 -15.35
N ALA A 83 8.99 -2.41 -14.57
CA ALA A 83 7.93 -1.46 -14.24
C ALA A 83 8.46 -0.24 -13.46
N TRP A 84 9.40 -0.44 -12.53
CA TRP A 84 10.06 0.65 -11.81
C TRP A 84 10.80 1.60 -12.75
N ILE A 85 11.58 1.07 -13.69
CA ILE A 85 12.33 1.88 -14.65
C ILE A 85 11.35 2.61 -15.60
N ALA A 86 10.33 1.91 -16.09
CA ALA A 86 9.30 2.50 -16.94
C ALA A 86 8.49 3.59 -16.22
N TYR A 87 8.29 3.48 -14.91
CA TYR A 87 7.64 4.49 -14.08
C TYR A 87 8.50 5.75 -13.89
N ALA A 88 9.83 5.61 -13.89
CA ALA A 88 10.75 6.75 -13.85
C ALA A 88 10.63 7.62 -15.12
N VAL A 89 10.31 6.99 -16.24
CA VAL A 89 10.02 7.66 -17.52
C VAL A 89 8.59 8.17 -17.52
N SER A 90 8.36 9.38 -18.03
CA SER A 90 7.02 9.97 -18.04
C SER A 90 6.03 9.09 -18.81
N ALA A 91 4.81 8.94 -18.28
CA ALA A 91 3.71 8.27 -18.99
C ALA A 91 3.37 8.96 -20.32
N ARG A 92 3.72 10.24 -20.48
CA ARG A 92 3.49 11.03 -21.70
C ARG A 92 4.64 10.93 -22.70
N PHE A 93 5.79 10.37 -22.32
CA PHE A 93 6.93 10.23 -23.20
C PHE A 93 6.63 9.28 -24.36
N GLN A 94 6.95 9.70 -25.57
CA GLN A 94 6.81 8.91 -26.79
C GLN A 94 8.19 8.70 -27.40
N PRO A 95 8.68 7.45 -27.47
CA PRO A 95 10.03 7.21 -27.97
C PRO A 95 10.07 7.34 -29.49
N THR A 96 11.13 7.94 -30.04
CA THR A 96 11.33 8.06 -31.49
C THR A 96 11.55 6.70 -32.16
N LYS A 97 12.08 5.73 -31.41
CA LYS A 97 12.25 4.34 -31.82
C LYS A 97 11.51 3.44 -30.84
N PRO A 98 10.89 2.32 -31.26
CA PRO A 98 10.26 1.39 -30.32
C PRO A 98 11.24 0.90 -29.24
N ILE A 99 10.83 1.00 -27.98
CA ILE A 99 11.60 0.53 -26.81
C ILE A 99 10.76 -0.54 -26.12
N ALA A 100 11.02 -1.81 -26.43
CA ALA A 100 10.17 -2.93 -26.00
C ALA A 100 9.99 -3.00 -24.47
N TRP A 101 11.07 -2.82 -23.71
CA TRP A 101 11.00 -2.87 -22.25
C TRP A 101 10.16 -1.73 -21.66
N LEU A 102 10.11 -0.57 -22.30
CA LEU A 102 9.34 0.58 -21.80
C LEU A 102 7.84 0.34 -21.98
N GLU A 103 7.44 -0.22 -23.11
CA GLU A 103 6.06 -0.62 -23.37
C GLU A 103 5.61 -1.73 -22.41
N GLN A 104 6.43 -2.77 -22.25
CA GLN A 104 6.17 -3.86 -21.30
C GLN A 104 6.08 -3.35 -19.85
N GLY A 105 7.02 -2.53 -19.41
CA GLY A 105 7.03 -1.96 -18.07
C GLY A 105 5.79 -1.11 -17.76
N ARG A 106 5.26 -0.39 -18.76
CA ARG A 106 4.00 0.36 -18.64
C ARG A 106 2.80 -0.57 -18.43
N LEU A 107 2.76 -1.73 -19.10
CA LEU A 107 1.74 -2.75 -18.89
C LEU A 107 1.86 -3.41 -17.51
N TRP A 108 3.08 -3.57 -17.02
CA TRP A 108 3.40 -4.13 -15.71
C TRP A 108 3.31 -3.15 -14.54
N LYS A 109 2.70 -1.97 -14.74
CA LYS A 109 2.50 -0.96 -13.69
C LYS A 109 1.91 -1.53 -12.39
N HIS A 110 1.03 -2.53 -12.49
CA HIS A 110 0.41 -3.19 -11.35
C HIS A 110 1.37 -4.01 -10.47
N HIS A 111 2.61 -4.27 -10.92
CA HIS A 111 3.67 -4.88 -10.11
C HIS A 111 4.36 -3.88 -9.16
N LEU A 112 4.09 -2.59 -9.30
CA LEU A 112 4.70 -1.57 -8.45
C LEU A 112 4.18 -1.70 -7.01
N PRO A 113 5.05 -1.61 -5.98
CA PRO A 113 4.65 -1.85 -4.59
C PRO A 113 3.49 -0.98 -4.11
N TRP A 114 3.42 0.29 -4.54
CA TRP A 114 2.33 1.19 -4.15
C TRP A 114 1.01 0.88 -4.86
N GLU A 115 1.05 0.39 -6.10
CA GLU A 115 -0.16 -0.04 -6.82
C GLU A 115 -0.72 -1.31 -6.17
N GLN A 116 0.14 -2.27 -5.82
CA GLN A 116 -0.26 -3.47 -5.07
C GLN A 116 -0.81 -3.10 -3.68
N LYS A 117 -0.13 -2.23 -2.93
CA LYS A 117 -0.63 -1.74 -1.63
C LYS A 117 -1.96 -1.01 -1.78
N GLN A 118 -2.14 -0.20 -2.82
CA GLN A 118 -3.39 0.49 -3.07
C GLN A 118 -4.52 -0.49 -3.43
N ALA A 119 -4.24 -1.50 -4.27
CA ALA A 119 -5.19 -2.54 -4.61
C ALA A 119 -5.61 -3.35 -3.37
N ALA A 120 -4.63 -3.78 -2.57
CA ALA A 120 -4.89 -4.46 -1.30
C ALA A 120 -5.68 -3.58 -0.32
N PHE A 121 -5.35 -2.29 -0.22
CA PHE A 121 -6.09 -1.34 0.61
C PHE A 121 -7.53 -1.19 0.15
N ARG A 122 -7.80 -1.13 -1.16
CA ARG A 122 -9.16 -1.07 -1.70
C ARG A 122 -9.94 -2.37 -1.49
N ALA A 123 -9.26 -3.51 -1.56
CA ALA A 123 -9.85 -4.83 -1.34
C ALA A 123 -10.04 -5.18 0.15
N ARG A 124 -9.61 -4.30 1.07
CA ARG A 124 -9.69 -4.56 2.50
C ARG A 124 -11.15 -4.73 2.97
N PRO A 125 -11.40 -5.55 4.00
CA PRO A 125 -12.69 -5.59 4.66
C PRO A 125 -12.97 -4.21 5.26
N HIS A 126 -13.99 -3.54 4.74
CA HIS A 126 -14.44 -2.26 5.28
C HIS A 126 -15.93 -2.05 4.98
N CYS A 127 -16.58 -1.23 5.80
CA CYS A 127 -17.94 -0.79 5.64
C CYS A 127 -18.06 0.65 6.12
N SER A 128 -19.07 1.35 5.63
CA SER A 128 -19.38 2.71 6.04
C SER A 128 -20.68 2.74 6.82
N VAL A 129 -20.62 3.32 8.03
CA VAL A 129 -21.77 3.42 8.95
C VAL A 129 -22.08 4.89 9.20
N SER A 130 -23.35 5.29 9.12
CA SER A 130 -23.74 6.64 9.53
C SER A 130 -23.47 6.84 11.02
N ARG A 131 -22.95 8.02 11.36
CA ARG A 131 -22.71 8.43 12.74
C ARG A 131 -23.93 8.26 13.63
N ASP A 132 -25.12 8.52 13.11
CA ASP A 132 -26.35 8.49 13.90
C ASP A 132 -26.68 7.07 14.35
N TRP A 133 -26.39 6.08 13.50
CA TRP A 133 -26.49 4.66 13.84
C TRP A 133 -25.38 4.20 14.78
N PHE A 134 -24.15 4.70 14.61
CA PHE A 134 -23.00 4.26 15.40
C PHE A 134 -22.93 4.88 16.81
N ARG A 135 -23.56 6.04 17.04
CA ARG A 135 -23.48 6.76 18.31
C ARG A 135 -23.97 5.94 19.51
N MET A 136 -25.03 5.17 19.34
CA MET A 136 -25.58 4.33 20.40
C MET A 136 -24.67 3.13 20.70
N PRO A 137 -24.27 2.31 19.71
CA PRO A 137 -23.26 1.27 19.88
C PRO A 137 -21.97 1.75 20.54
N ALA A 138 -21.43 2.91 20.12
CA ALA A 138 -20.20 3.45 20.71
C ALA A 138 -20.34 3.72 22.22
N LYS A 139 -21.47 4.30 22.66
CA LYS A 139 -21.74 4.52 24.09
C LYS A 139 -21.87 3.19 24.84
N THR A 140 -22.54 2.21 24.26
CA THR A 140 -22.71 0.89 24.86
C THR A 140 -21.36 0.18 24.99
N LEU A 141 -20.51 0.24 23.97
CA LEU A 141 -19.15 -0.33 24.02
C LEU A 141 -18.30 0.31 25.11
N VAL A 142 -18.34 1.65 25.23
CA VAL A 142 -17.65 2.36 26.34
C VAL A 142 -18.18 1.87 27.69
N ALA A 143 -19.49 1.81 27.88
CA ALA A 143 -20.08 1.36 29.15
C ALA A 143 -19.67 -0.08 29.50
N LEU A 144 -19.74 -0.99 28.53
CA LEU A 144 -19.34 -2.39 28.71
C LEU A 144 -17.84 -2.52 28.99
N SER A 145 -17.00 -1.70 28.35
CA SER A 145 -15.55 -1.74 28.53
C SER A 145 -15.08 -1.38 29.95
N LEU A 146 -15.87 -0.59 30.70
CA LEU A 146 -15.53 -0.18 32.07
C LEU A 146 -15.65 -1.32 33.08
N SER A 147 -16.52 -2.30 32.81
CA SER A 147 -16.78 -3.46 33.67
C SER A 147 -16.29 -4.78 33.07
N ALA A 148 -15.69 -4.74 31.88
CA ALA A 148 -15.27 -5.93 31.16
C ALA A 148 -13.99 -6.55 31.75
N PRO A 149 -13.91 -7.89 31.85
CA PRO A 149 -12.65 -8.56 32.15
C PRO A 149 -11.64 -8.33 31.01
N GLU A 150 -10.35 -8.41 31.31
CA GLU A 150 -9.26 -8.09 30.37
C GLU A 150 -9.25 -8.98 29.10
N GLN A 151 -9.84 -10.16 29.19
CA GLN A 151 -9.96 -11.14 28.11
C GLN A 151 -11.25 -10.99 27.29
N ALA A 152 -12.20 -10.14 27.71
CA ALA A 152 -13.43 -9.95 26.95
C ALA A 152 -13.13 -9.34 25.57
N ALA A 153 -13.82 -9.83 24.54
CA ALA A 153 -13.69 -9.37 23.18
C ALA A 153 -14.97 -8.69 22.68
N ALA A 154 -14.80 -7.71 21.80
CA ALA A 154 -15.83 -7.20 20.92
C ALA A 154 -15.62 -7.80 19.52
N VAL A 155 -16.57 -8.58 19.02
CA VAL A 155 -16.52 -9.24 17.71
C VAL A 155 -17.35 -8.44 16.72
N PHE A 156 -16.74 -8.06 15.60
CA PHE A 156 -17.33 -7.29 14.52
C PHE A 156 -17.59 -8.19 13.33
N THR A 157 -18.83 -8.21 12.85
CA THR A 157 -19.27 -9.01 11.71
C THR A 157 -20.05 -8.14 10.73
N PHE A 158 -19.87 -8.32 9.43
CA PHE A 158 -20.56 -7.51 8.41
C PHE A 158 -21.00 -8.38 7.24
N ASP A 159 -22.31 -8.44 7.01
CA ASP A 159 -22.95 -9.28 5.98
C ASP A 159 -23.14 -8.58 4.62
N GLY A 160 -22.68 -7.33 4.50
CA GLY A 160 -22.87 -6.48 3.32
C GLY A 160 -23.95 -5.40 3.50
N ASN A 161 -24.84 -5.54 4.48
CA ASN A 161 -25.89 -4.58 4.78
C ASN A 161 -25.93 -4.16 6.26
N ILE A 162 -25.60 -5.06 7.18
CA ILE A 162 -25.68 -4.85 8.63
C ILE A 162 -24.33 -5.18 9.25
N LEU A 163 -23.74 -4.18 9.91
CA LEU A 163 -22.61 -4.37 10.81
C LEU A 163 -23.17 -4.79 12.17
N THR A 164 -22.74 -5.93 12.69
CA THR A 164 -23.09 -6.39 14.04
C THR A 164 -21.83 -6.39 14.91
N ILE A 165 -21.94 -5.77 16.08
CA ILE A 165 -20.91 -5.84 17.12
C ILE A 165 -21.45 -6.67 18.28
N LEU A 166 -20.77 -7.77 18.60
CA LEU A 166 -21.05 -8.61 19.76
C LEU A 166 -20.05 -8.27 20.86
N ALA A 167 -20.51 -7.84 22.02
CA ALA A 167 -19.66 -7.47 23.16
C ALA A 167 -20.29 -7.99 24.46
N GLY A 168 -19.77 -9.10 25.00
CA GLY A 168 -20.47 -9.85 26.06
C GLY A 168 -21.84 -10.32 25.56
N ASP A 169 -22.88 -10.09 26.34
CA ASP A 169 -24.28 -10.43 25.96
C ASP A 169 -24.93 -9.38 25.04
N ALA A 170 -24.26 -8.25 24.79
CA ALA A 170 -24.81 -7.19 23.96
C ALA A 170 -24.59 -7.48 22.47
N ARG A 171 -25.68 -7.48 21.71
CA ARG A 171 -25.68 -7.50 20.25
C ARG A 171 -26.09 -6.13 19.72
N LEU A 172 -25.18 -5.48 18.98
CA LEU A 172 -25.33 -4.11 18.49
C LEU A 172 -25.37 -4.11 16.95
N PRO A 173 -26.54 -4.38 16.34
CA PRO A 173 -26.70 -4.31 14.89
C PRO A 173 -26.87 -2.86 14.43
N MET A 174 -26.28 -2.52 13.28
CA MET A 174 -26.45 -1.23 12.64
C MET A 174 -26.37 -1.32 11.12
N PRO A 175 -27.20 -0.56 10.38
CA PRO A 175 -27.13 -0.56 8.93
C PRO A 175 -25.83 0.10 8.45
N ALA A 176 -25.23 -0.49 7.44
CA ALA A 176 -23.96 -0.06 6.87
C ALA A 176 -23.94 -0.33 5.35
N THR A 177 -23.02 0.32 4.65
CA THR A 177 -22.81 0.10 3.21
C THR A 177 -21.40 -0.41 2.97
N GLY A 178 -21.24 -1.43 2.13
CA GLY A 178 -19.93 -1.96 1.77
C GLY A 178 -20.04 -3.38 1.21
N THR A 179 -18.93 -4.10 1.23
CA THR A 179 -18.88 -5.51 0.85
C THR A 179 -18.84 -6.38 2.10
N ALA A 180 -19.60 -7.48 2.10
CA ALA A 180 -19.58 -8.46 3.19
C ALA A 180 -18.14 -8.89 3.53
N TRP A 181 -17.85 -9.02 4.81
CA TRP A 181 -16.54 -9.46 5.26
C TRP A 181 -16.43 -10.98 5.18
N ALA A 182 -15.26 -11.47 4.78
CA ALA A 182 -15.02 -12.91 4.63
C ALA A 182 -14.97 -13.65 5.98
N ARG A 183 -14.76 -12.92 7.08
CA ARG A 183 -14.68 -13.44 8.44
C ARG A 183 -15.00 -12.35 9.45
N ASP A 184 -15.17 -12.78 10.68
CA ASP A 184 -15.38 -11.91 11.83
C ASP A 184 -14.04 -11.41 12.39
N TYR A 185 -14.06 -10.22 13.01
CA TYR A 185 -12.87 -9.61 13.59
C TYR A 185 -13.09 -9.26 15.04
N ALA A 186 -12.26 -9.80 15.91
CA ALA A 186 -12.30 -9.52 17.35
C ALA A 186 -11.26 -8.47 17.72
N VAL A 187 -11.62 -7.63 18.69
CA VAL A 187 -10.69 -6.74 19.41
C VAL A 187 -10.99 -6.86 20.90
N ARG A 188 -10.04 -6.51 21.77
CA ARG A 188 -10.32 -6.49 23.21
C ARG A 188 -11.46 -5.51 23.51
N LEU A 189 -12.29 -5.80 24.50
CA LEU A 189 -13.37 -4.88 24.87
C LEU A 189 -12.84 -3.71 25.72
N ALA A 190 -11.84 -3.96 26.58
CA ALA A 190 -11.28 -2.97 27.48
C ALA A 190 -10.65 -1.74 26.79
N ILE A 191 -10.21 -1.87 25.53
CA ILE A 191 -9.64 -0.76 24.75
C ILE A 191 -10.67 0.33 24.40
N PHE A 192 -11.97 0.02 24.45
CA PHE A 192 -13.01 1.01 24.18
C PHE A 192 -13.23 2.01 25.33
N LYS A 193 -12.57 1.84 26.48
CA LYS A 193 -12.64 2.81 27.60
C LYS A 193 -12.21 4.22 27.18
N ASP A 194 -11.24 4.28 26.27
CA ASP A 194 -10.66 5.52 25.74
C ASP A 194 -11.28 5.90 24.37
N PHE A 195 -12.40 5.28 23.99
CA PHE A 195 -13.04 5.56 22.70
C PHE A 195 -13.52 7.02 22.63
N PRO A 196 -13.33 7.71 21.48
CA PRO A 196 -13.67 9.12 21.36
C PRO A 196 -15.14 9.40 21.70
N LYS A 197 -15.37 10.33 22.64
CA LYS A 197 -16.72 10.77 23.03
C LYS A 197 -17.47 11.48 21.89
N ARG A 198 -16.75 12.00 20.90
CA ARG A 198 -17.31 12.76 19.76
C ARG A 198 -16.80 12.20 18.44
N LEU A 199 -17.74 11.85 17.58
CA LEU A 199 -17.51 11.40 16.21
C LEU A 199 -17.81 12.59 15.29
N MET A 200 -16.76 13.10 14.64
CA MET A 200 -16.86 14.37 13.88
C MET A 200 -17.44 14.19 12.48
N ARG A 201 -17.25 13.01 11.86
CA ARG A 201 -17.71 12.73 10.50
C ARG A 201 -19.15 12.23 10.50
N ALA A 202 -19.91 12.60 9.47
CA ALA A 202 -21.28 12.14 9.28
C ALA A 202 -21.35 10.64 8.95
N SER A 203 -20.33 10.12 8.25
CA SER A 203 -20.14 8.70 8.00
C SER A 203 -18.78 8.23 8.53
N LEU A 204 -18.76 7.03 9.09
CA LEU A 204 -17.59 6.41 9.70
C LEU A 204 -17.13 5.26 8.82
N ASP A 205 -15.84 5.25 8.48
CA ASP A 205 -15.20 4.09 7.85
C ASP A 205 -14.79 3.10 8.95
N ILE A 206 -15.31 1.88 8.88
CA ILE A 206 -14.96 0.80 9.78
C ILE A 206 -14.38 -0.32 8.94
N GLY A 207 -13.13 -0.68 9.19
CA GLY A 207 -12.48 -1.70 8.39
C GLY A 207 -11.15 -2.16 8.95
N VAL A 208 -10.61 -3.20 8.35
CA VAL A 208 -9.40 -3.88 8.82
C VAL A 208 -8.25 -3.58 7.87
N TRP A 209 -7.13 -3.15 8.41
CA TRP A 209 -5.91 -2.92 7.64
C TRP A 209 -4.67 -3.23 8.48
N GLU A 210 -3.70 -3.95 7.90
CA GLU A 210 -2.41 -4.27 8.55
C GLU A 210 -2.56 -4.82 9.99
N GLY A 211 -3.48 -5.77 10.18
CA GLY A 211 -3.70 -6.42 11.48
C GLY A 211 -4.44 -5.56 12.52
N LYS A 212 -5.00 -4.41 12.11
CA LYS A 212 -5.73 -3.50 13.00
C LYS A 212 -7.16 -3.28 12.52
N LEU A 213 -8.10 -3.23 13.45
CA LEU A 213 -9.45 -2.72 13.22
C LEU A 213 -9.43 -1.20 13.36
N ASN A 214 -9.85 -0.52 12.30
CA ASN A 214 -10.00 0.93 12.27
C ASN A 214 -11.47 1.27 12.43
N VAL A 215 -11.77 2.22 13.32
CA VAL A 215 -13.07 2.87 13.46
C VAL A 215 -12.82 4.37 13.32
N ASP A 216 -13.06 4.89 12.12
CA ASP A 216 -12.68 6.23 11.70
C ASP A 216 -11.17 6.52 11.94
N ARG A 217 -10.82 7.33 12.95
CA ARG A 217 -9.43 7.64 13.30
C ARG A 217 -8.86 6.75 14.39
N ALA A 218 -9.69 5.98 15.07
CA ALA A 218 -9.24 5.07 16.12
C ALA A 218 -8.75 3.76 15.50
N ARG A 219 -7.64 3.23 16.01
CA ARG A 219 -7.02 2.00 15.54
C ARG A 219 -6.84 1.05 16.71
N PHE A 220 -7.22 -0.20 16.51
CA PHE A 220 -7.22 -1.23 17.54
C PHE A 220 -6.51 -2.46 17.02
N ASP A 221 -5.63 -3.04 17.84
CA ASP A 221 -5.00 -4.32 17.50
C ASP A 221 -6.06 -5.41 17.53
N LEU A 222 -6.05 -6.25 16.49
CA LEU A 222 -6.92 -7.41 16.45
C LEU A 222 -6.56 -8.34 17.61
N PHE A 223 -7.59 -8.80 18.30
CA PHE A 223 -7.47 -9.82 19.32
C PHE A 223 -7.63 -11.16 18.62
N GLU A 224 -6.55 -11.94 18.55
CA GLU A 224 -6.65 -13.35 18.22
C GLU A 224 -7.33 -14.04 19.41
N SER A 225 -8.66 -14.06 19.42
CA SER A 225 -9.38 -14.99 20.25
C SER A 225 -9.18 -16.38 19.65
N ALA A 226 -8.43 -17.23 20.37
CA ALA A 226 -8.49 -18.68 20.24
C ALA A 226 -9.96 -19.12 20.10
N GLU A 227 -10.18 -20.13 19.27
CA GLU A 227 -11.45 -20.71 18.83
C GLU A 227 -12.67 -20.42 19.72
N PRO A 228 -13.85 -20.11 19.14
CA PRO A 228 -15.09 -20.14 19.90
C PRO A 228 -15.24 -21.55 20.48
N GLN A 229 -15.09 -21.70 21.80
CA GLN A 229 -15.45 -22.96 22.43
C GLN A 229 -16.97 -23.18 22.26
N PRO A 230 -17.38 -24.41 21.88
CA PRO A 230 -18.77 -24.76 21.57
C PRO A 230 -19.71 -24.61 22.77
#